data_AF-A0A061E7J3-F1
#
_entry.id   AF-A0A061E7J3-F1
#
_cell.length_a   1.000
_cell.length_b   1.000
_cell.length_c   1.000
_cell.angle_alpha   90.00
_cell.angle_beta   90.00
_cell.angle_gamma   90.00
#
_symmetry.space_group_name_H-M   'P 1'
#
loop_
_entity.id
_entity.type
_entity.pdbx_description
1 polymer ?
#
loop_
_entity_poly.entity_id
_entity_poly.type
_entity_poly.pdbx_seq_one_letter_code
_entity_poly.pdbx_strand_id
1 'polypeptide(L)' 'MAEFVPEKKSMIVVDVIPMMTKITEHKLNGFNYLDWSKTVRVYLISIDKDDHITNDPPTDNTRQTWMKKDARLFL' A
#
# COMPACT_ATOMS: atom_id res chain seq x y z
N MET A 1 31.81 34.76 26.61
CA MET A 1 31.67 33.39 26.06
C MET A 1 30.25 33.28 25.55
N ALA A 2 30.03 33.06 24.25
CA ALA A 2 28.69 32.97 23.69
C ALA A 2 28.20 31.51 23.77
N GLU A 3 27.07 31.30 24.45
CA GLU A 3 26.40 30.00 24.50
C GLU A 3 25.81 29.66 23.12
N PHE A 4 26.20 28.51 22.59
CA PHE A 4 25.65 27.95 21.37
C PHE A 4 24.34 27.25 21.73
N VAL A 5 23.20 27.89 21.48
CA VAL A 5 21.88 27.27 21.61
C VAL A 5 21.62 26.49 20.32
N PRO A 6 21.55 25.14 20.34
CA PRO A 6 21.26 24.38 19.14
C PRO A 6 19.79 24.56 18.77
N GLU A 7 19.57 25.13 17.60
CA GLU A 7 18.25 25.29 16.98
C GLU A 7 17.61 23.91 16.80
N LYS A 8 16.46 23.68 17.46
CA LYS A 8 15.69 22.45 17.31
C LYS A 8 15.12 22.41 15.89
N LYS A 9 15.82 21.73 14.99
CA LYS A 9 15.34 21.39 13.66
C LYS A 9 14.06 20.54 13.82
N SER A 10 12.91 21.18 13.66
CA SER A 10 11.61 20.48 13.63
C SER A 10 11.60 19.59 12.40
N MET A 11 11.94 18.32 12.62
CA MET A 11 11.80 17.29 11.61
C MET A 11 10.29 17.13 11.44
N ILE A 12 9.74 17.64 10.34
CA ILE A 12 8.38 17.33 9.93
C ILE A 12 8.39 15.83 9.63
N VAL A 13 8.13 15.03 10.66
CA VAL A 13 7.75 13.65 10.50
C VAL A 13 6.39 13.73 9.82
N VAL A 14 6.40 13.74 8.48
CA VAL A 14 5.21 13.37 7.74
C VAL A 14 4.90 11.98 8.26
N ASP A 15 3.83 11.84 9.04
CA ASP A 15 3.36 10.53 9.47
C ASP A 15 3.12 9.73 8.19
N VAL A 16 4.11 8.92 7.82
CA VAL A 16 3.99 7.96 6.73
C VAL A 16 3.10 6.87 7.29
N ILE A 17 1.79 7.15 7.32
CA ILE A 17 0.79 6.16 7.71
C ILE A 17 1.00 4.98 6.76
N PRO A 18 1.32 3.78 7.28
CA PRO A 18 1.50 2.61 6.44
C PRO A 18 0.29 2.44 5.55
N MET A 19 0.51 2.30 4.24
CA MET A 19 -0.60 2.20 3.28
C MET A 19 -1.52 1.01 3.58
N MET A 20 -0.97 -0.02 4.22
CA MET A 20 -1.72 -1.13 4.81
C MET A 20 -2.84 -0.68 5.75
N THR A 21 -2.58 0.27 6.65
CA THR A 21 -3.57 0.79 7.60
C THR A 21 -4.76 1.40 6.85
N LYS A 22 -4.49 2.20 5.81
CA LYS A 22 -5.54 2.84 4.99
C LYS A 22 -6.43 1.83 4.27
N ILE A 23 -5.90 0.69 3.83
CA ILE A 23 -6.71 -0.35 3.17
C ILE A 23 -7.56 -1.09 4.17
N THR A 24 -7.03 -1.41 5.35
CA THR A 24 -7.78 -2.12 6.39
C THR A 24 -8.93 -1.27 6.94
N GLU A 25 -8.79 0.05 6.93
CA GLU A 25 -9.83 1.02 7.29
C GLU A 25 -10.85 1.25 6.17
N HIS A 26 -10.39 1.28 4.91
CA HIS A 26 -11.24 1.51 3.76
C HIS A 26 -11.81 0.19 3.22
N LYS A 27 -12.71 -0.45 3.97
CA LYS A 27 -13.35 -1.72 3.58
C LYS A 27 -14.38 -1.54 2.47
N LEU A 28 -14.50 -2.54 1.59
CA LEU A 28 -15.54 -2.57 0.58
C LEU A 28 -16.93 -2.68 1.23
N ASN A 29 -17.86 -1.88 0.75
CA ASN A 29 -19.28 -1.91 1.09
C ASN A 29 -20.13 -1.77 -0.18
N GLY A 30 -21.46 -1.78 -0.02
CA GLY A 30 -22.39 -1.75 -1.15
C GLY A 30 -22.39 -0.45 -1.98
N PHE A 31 -21.73 0.61 -1.51
CA PHE A 31 -21.79 1.95 -2.11
C PHE A 31 -20.43 2.52 -2.51
N ASN A 32 -19.32 1.98 -2.03
CA ASN A 32 -17.99 2.59 -2.18
C ASN A 32 -17.05 1.86 -3.15
N TYR A 33 -17.57 1.01 -4.04
CA TYR A 33 -16.74 0.19 -4.94
C TYR A 33 -15.67 1.00 -5.70
N LEU A 34 -16.02 2.18 -6.22
CA LEU A 34 -15.08 3.01 -6.99
C LEU A 34 -13.93 3.55 -6.13
N ASP A 35 -14.22 4.02 -4.92
CA ASP A 35 -13.19 4.57 -4.03
C ASP A 35 -12.35 3.46 -3.38
N TRP A 36 -13.00 2.35 -3.04
CA TRP A 36 -12.35 1.14 -2.59
C TRP A 36 -11.37 0.60 -3.63
N SER A 37 -11.82 0.41 -4.87
CA SER A 37 -10.98 -0.15 -5.94
C SER A 37 -9.81 0.76 -6.29
N LYS A 38 -9.99 2.09 -6.27
CA LYS A 38 -8.88 3.04 -6.40
C LYS A 38 -7.85 2.86 -5.29
N THR A 39 -8.30 2.78 -4.04
CA THR A 39 -7.42 2.59 -2.88
C THR A 39 -6.61 1.30 -2.98
N VAL A 40 -7.26 0.19 -3.34
CA VAL A 40 -6.59 -1.12 -3.54
C VAL A 40 -5.57 -1.06 -4.68
N ARG A 41 -5.90 -0.43 -5.81
CA ARG A 41 -4.96 -0.28 -6.94
C ARG A 41 -3.72 0.53 -6.56
N VAL A 42 -3.90 1.67 -5.90
CA VAL A 42 -2.77 2.50 -5.46
C VAL A 42 -1.87 1.73 -4.50
N TYR A 43 -2.44 0.91 -3.62
CA TYR A 43 -1.65 0.04 -2.76
C TYR A 43 -0.86 -1.01 -3.53
N LEU A 44 -1.50 -1.77 -4.43
CA LEU A 44 -0.79 -2.81 -5.18
C LEU A 44 0.36 -2.22 -6.00
N ILE A 45 0.17 -1.03 -6.57
CA ILE A 45 1.23 -0.30 -7.27
C ILE A 45 2.36 0.10 -6.31
N SER A 46 2.06 0.54 -5.09
CA SER A 46 3.09 0.98 -4.13
C SER A 46 3.97 -0.14 -3.58
N ILE A 47 3.58 -1.40 -3.82
CA ILE A 47 4.33 -2.60 -3.45
C ILE A 47 4.82 -3.39 -4.67
N ASP A 48 4.88 -2.75 -5.84
CA ASP A 48 5.37 -3.33 -7.10
C ASP A 48 4.59 -4.58 -7.55
N LYS A 49 3.26 -4.54 -7.40
CA LYS A 49 2.30 -5.58 -7.86
C LYS A 49 1.31 -5.06 -8.90
N ASP A 50 1.70 -4.07 -9.70
CA ASP A 50 0.85 -3.55 -10.77
C ASP A 50 0.57 -4.59 -11.87
N ASP A 51 1.46 -5.56 -12.06
CA ASP A 51 1.31 -6.72 -12.95
C ASP A 51 0.13 -7.64 -12.56
N HIS A 52 -0.29 -7.60 -11.30
CA HIS A 52 -1.47 -8.34 -10.82
C HIS A 52 -2.79 -7.60 -11.14
N ILE A 53 -2.75 -6.34 -11.62
CA ILE A 53 -3.93 -5.54 -11.97
C ILE A 53 -4.30 -5.79 -13.45
N THR A 54 -4.82 -6.98 -13.74
CA THR A 54 -5.21 -7.39 -15.11
C THR A 54 -6.63 -7.92 -15.18
N ASN A 55 -7.28 -7.76 -16.34
CA ASN A 55 -8.55 -8.44 -16.65
C ASN A 55 -8.33 -9.89 -17.09
N ASP A 56 -7.10 -10.24 -17.49
CA ASP A 56 -6.73 -11.54 -18.05
C ASP A 56 -5.66 -12.19 -17.16
N PRO A 57 -6.05 -12.72 -15.98
CA PRO A 57 -5.11 -13.37 -15.08
C PRO A 57 -4.58 -14.69 -15.68
N PRO A 58 -3.36 -15.10 -15.32
CA PRO A 58 -2.80 -16.37 -15.79
C PRO A 58 -3.63 -17.55 -15.30
N THR A 59 -3.84 -18.51 -16.19
CA THR A 59 -4.56 -19.77 -15.91
C THR A 59 -3.62 -20.97 -15.74
N ASP A 60 -2.33 -20.78 -16.03
CA ASP A 60 -1.29 -21.79 -16.01
C ASP A 60 -0.51 -21.79 -14.68
N ASN A 61 0.69 -22.39 -14.69
CA ASN A 61 1.57 -22.46 -13.52
C ASN A 61 1.99 -21.08 -12.98
N THR A 62 1.88 -20.01 -13.78
CA THR A 62 2.11 -18.62 -13.35
C THR A 62 1.12 -18.21 -12.26
N ARG A 63 -0.10 -18.76 -12.26
CA ARG A 63 -1.09 -18.55 -11.20
C ARG A 63 -0.58 -18.99 -9.83
N GLN A 64 0.12 -20.13 -9.74
CA GLN A 64 0.68 -20.60 -8.48
C GLN A 64 1.80 -19.66 -7.98
N THR A 65 2.59 -19.11 -8.90
CA THR A 65 3.60 -18.11 -8.59
C THR A 65 2.97 -16.85 -8.02
N TRP A 66 1.86 -16.37 -8.61
CA TRP A 66 1.11 -15.23 -8.09
C TRP A 66 0.59 -15.49 -6.68
N MET A 67 -0.07 -16.63 -6.45
CA MET A 67 -0.58 -17.00 -5.12
C MET A 67 0.52 -17.03 -4.04
N LYS A 68 1.71 -17.56 -4.36
CA LYS A 68 2.85 -17.56 -3.43
C LYS A 68 3.38 -16.15 -3.14
N LYS A 69 3.42 -15.27 -4.14
CA LYS A 69 3.80 -13.85 -3.96
C LYS A 69 2.75 -13.08 -3.17
N ASP A 70 1.48 -13.42 -3.32
CA ASP A 70 0.35 -12.75 -2.66
C ASP A 70 0.19 -13.19 -1.21
N ALA A 71 0.55 -14.42 -0.86
CA ALA A 71 0.56 -14.87 0.53
C ALA A 71 1.43 -13.99 1.44
N ARG A 72 2.46 -13.34 0.89
CA ARG A 72 3.32 -12.39 1.61
C ARG A 72 2.63 -11.06 1.97
N LEU A 73 1.43 -10.80 1.45
CA LEU A 73 0.63 -9.64 1.83
C LEU A 73 -0.04 -9.81 3.21
N PHE A 74 -0.11 -11.04 3.71
CA PHE A 74 -0.80 -11.39 4.96
C PHE A 74 0.15 -11.79 6.10
N LEU A 75 1.48 -11.64 5.90
CA LEU A 75 2.54 -11.91 6.87
C LEU A 75 3.14 -10.61 7.38
#